data_AF-A0AAJ0U8K4-F1
#
_entry.id   AF-A0AAJ0U8K4-F1
#
_cell.length_a   1.000
_cell.length_b   1.000
_cell.length_c   1.000
_cell.angle_alpha   90.00
_cell.angle_beta   90.00
_cell.angle_gamma   90.00
#
_symmetry.space_group_name_H-M   'P 1'
#
loop_
_entity.id
_entity.type
_entity.pdbx_description
1 polymer ?
#
loop_
_entity_poly.entity_id
_entity_poly.type
_entity_poly.pdbx_seq_one_letter_code
_entity_poly.pdbx_strand_id
1 'polypeptide(L)'
;FYDQARPRQPLNRLLSGSSCGAEHRWATQRIVATVLMVLCVLIAALRPVQGADLQIAEQTWQLGDYVAHANAVRTDFLAQEVADKFEIERSNEKALVTVSVQKADGSTPTDPVEAEVRVTVTRSEEETAENVEMRTHRADEDVYHLGVLSVRNGEPITFNFAITPEPGDKTYRFGFERYFFTD
;
A
#
# COMPACT_ATOMS: atom_id res chain seq x y z
N PHE A 1 -78.57 51.28 15.71
CA PHE A 1 -79.35 51.70 14.52
C PHE A 1 -78.68 52.94 13.99
N TYR A 2 -78.11 52.90 12.76
CA TYR A 2 -77.51 53.95 11.91
C TYR A 2 -76.72 55.11 12.59
N ASP A 3 -75.54 55.54 12.15
CA ASP A 3 -75.27 56.11 10.83
C ASP A 3 -73.76 56.45 10.69
N GLN A 4 -73.31 56.57 9.45
CA GLN A 4 -71.94 56.81 9.02
C GLN A 4 -71.40 58.20 9.39
N ALA A 5 -70.12 58.25 9.78
CA ALA A 5 -69.34 59.47 9.93
C ALA A 5 -68.04 59.42 9.09
N ARG A 6 -67.88 60.44 8.25
CA ARG A 6 -66.61 60.97 7.69
C ARG A 6 -65.69 61.50 8.84
N PRO A 7 -64.49 62.09 8.61
CA PRO A 7 -63.42 61.92 7.61
C PRO A 7 -61.97 62.00 8.21
N ARG A 8 -60.96 62.08 7.32
CA ARG A 8 -59.60 62.67 7.48
C ARG A 8 -58.61 61.96 8.41
N GLN A 9 -57.58 61.37 7.81
CA GLN A 9 -56.26 61.24 8.45
C GLN A 9 -55.28 62.24 7.82
N PRO A 10 -54.58 63.05 8.61
CA PRO A 10 -53.41 63.78 8.17
C PRO A 10 -52.10 63.07 8.55
N LEU A 11 -51.08 63.40 7.77
CA LEU A 11 -49.64 63.23 8.00
C LEU A 11 -49.19 63.52 9.45
N ASN A 12 -48.34 62.64 9.99
CA ASN A 12 -47.08 62.97 10.70
C ASN A 12 -46.35 61.66 11.06
N ARG A 13 -45.12 61.43 10.58
CA ARG A 13 -43.81 61.88 11.10
C ARG A 13 -43.28 60.92 12.17
N LEU A 14 -41.94 60.74 12.17
CA LEU A 14 -41.07 60.07 13.16
C LEU A 14 -40.87 58.56 12.87
N LEU A 15 -39.68 57.95 12.88
CA LEU A 15 -38.32 58.32 13.26
C LEU A 15 -37.36 57.24 12.71
N SER A 16 -36.09 57.62 12.49
CA SER A 16 -34.88 56.85 12.81
C SER A 16 -34.77 55.37 12.38
N GLY A 17 -33.75 55.09 11.55
CA GLY A 17 -33.18 53.74 11.47
C GLY A 17 -32.27 53.55 10.28
N SER A 18 -31.01 53.93 10.41
CA SER A 18 -29.93 53.54 9.51
C SER A 18 -29.73 52.01 9.55
N SER A 19 -29.87 51.35 8.41
CA SER A 19 -29.17 50.08 8.14
C SER A 19 -28.68 50.08 6.68
N CYS A 20 -27.36 50.08 6.53
CA CYS A 20 -26.69 49.82 5.25
C CYS A 20 -26.79 48.31 5.02
N GLY A 21 -27.70 47.90 4.13
CA GLY A 21 -28.02 46.51 3.82
C GLY A 21 -27.11 45.93 2.75
N ALA A 22 -26.56 44.74 3.02
CA ALA A 22 -25.66 43.99 2.17
C ALA A 22 -26.34 43.47 0.89
N GLU A 23 -25.86 43.90 -0.27
CA GLU A 23 -26.41 43.50 -1.57
C GLU A 23 -25.33 43.06 -2.57
N HIS A 24 -24.51 42.07 -2.23
CA HIS A 24 -23.55 41.48 -3.19
C HIS A 24 -23.32 39.96 -3.13
N ARG A 25 -24.16 39.17 -2.42
CA ARG A 25 -23.81 37.76 -2.14
C ARG A 25 -24.58 36.68 -2.91
N TRP A 26 -25.59 36.99 -3.73
CA TRP A 26 -26.50 35.96 -4.26
C TRP A 26 -26.30 35.54 -5.72
N ALA A 27 -25.60 36.34 -6.54
CA ALA A 27 -25.42 36.04 -7.97
C ALA A 27 -24.24 35.08 -8.26
N THR A 28 -23.18 35.12 -7.44
CA THR A 28 -21.93 34.36 -7.65
C THR A 28 -22.09 32.86 -7.34
N GLN A 29 -23.06 32.49 -6.51
CA GLN A 29 -23.20 31.13 -5.97
C GLN A 29 -23.83 30.13 -6.97
N ARG A 30 -24.59 30.61 -7.96
CA ARG A 30 -25.24 29.76 -8.98
C ARG A 30 -24.31 29.38 -10.13
N ILE A 31 -23.38 30.27 -10.49
CA ILE A 31 -22.41 30.06 -11.57
C ILE A 31 -21.28 29.11 -11.12
N VAL A 32 -20.83 29.23 -9.86
CA VAL A 32 -19.79 28.35 -9.29
C VAL A 32 -20.27 26.89 -9.23
N ALA A 33 -21.53 26.64 -8.88
CA ALA A 33 -22.08 25.28 -8.79
C ALA A 33 -22.21 24.58 -10.16
N THR A 34 -22.51 25.33 -11.23
CA THR A 34 -22.61 24.77 -12.59
C THR A 34 -21.24 24.49 -13.20
N VAL A 35 -20.25 25.37 -12.95
CA VAL A 35 -18.86 25.13 -13.36
C VAL A 35 -18.25 23.93 -12.60
N LEU A 36 -18.57 23.76 -11.31
CA LEU A 36 -18.12 22.61 -10.51
C LEU A 36 -18.67 21.28 -11.04
N MET A 37 -19.94 21.24 -11.45
CA MET A 37 -20.57 20.00 -11.93
C MET A 37 -20.02 19.56 -13.30
N VAL A 38 -19.76 20.50 -14.22
CA VAL A 38 -19.16 20.21 -15.53
C VAL A 38 -17.69 19.78 -15.38
N LEU A 39 -16.96 20.32 -14.40
CA LEU A 39 -15.58 19.92 -14.09
C LEU A 39 -15.52 18.46 -13.58
N CYS A 40 -16.47 18.03 -12.74
CA CYS A 40 -16.54 16.64 -12.27
C CYS A 40 -16.81 15.63 -13.40
N VAL A 41 -17.61 16.00 -14.41
CA VAL A 41 -17.90 15.12 -15.56
C VAL A 41 -16.71 15.00 -16.51
N LEU A 42 -15.89 16.06 -16.65
CA LEU A 42 -14.65 16.03 -17.44
C LEU A 42 -13.53 15.20 -16.79
N ILE A 43 -13.45 15.18 -15.45
CA ILE A 43 -12.46 14.36 -14.73
C ILE A 43 -12.80 12.86 -14.83
N ALA A 44 -14.08 12.48 -14.91
CA ALA A 44 -14.50 11.08 -15.04
C ALA A 44 -14.19 10.44 -16.43
N ALA A 45 -13.90 11.25 -17.46
CA ALA A 45 -13.55 10.77 -18.80
C ALA A 45 -12.04 10.45 -18.96
N LEU A 46 -11.20 10.95 -18.05
CA LEU A 46 -9.79 10.57 -17.96
C LEU A 46 -9.69 9.35 -17.05
N ARG A 47 -10.05 8.17 -17.58
CA ARG A 47 -9.73 6.93 -16.89
C ARG A 47 -8.20 6.80 -16.91
N PRO A 48 -7.49 6.88 -15.76
CA PRO A 48 -6.08 6.51 -15.76
C PRO A 48 -6.02 5.07 -16.26
N VAL A 49 -5.20 4.82 -17.28
CA VAL A 49 -4.80 3.46 -17.64
C VAL A 49 -4.26 2.86 -16.36
N GLN A 50 -4.98 1.87 -15.83
CA GLN A 50 -4.54 1.11 -14.68
C GLN A 50 -3.26 0.41 -15.15
N GLY A 51 -2.13 0.81 -14.56
CA GLY A 51 -0.83 0.21 -14.84
C GLY A 51 -0.94 -1.30 -14.68
N ALA A 52 -0.21 -2.04 -15.51
CA ALA A 52 -0.06 -3.48 -15.36
C ALA A 52 0.33 -3.76 -13.90
N ASP A 53 -0.55 -4.44 -13.18
CA ASP A 53 -0.30 -4.89 -11.83
C ASP A 53 0.87 -5.87 -11.94
N LEU A 54 2.09 -5.40 -11.65
CA LEU A 54 3.23 -6.28 -11.49
C LEU A 54 2.87 -7.15 -10.30
N GLN A 55 2.40 -8.37 -10.57
CA GLN A 55 1.96 -9.33 -9.57
C GLN A 55 3.18 -9.77 -8.75
N ILE A 56 3.61 -8.91 -7.83
CA ILE A 56 4.53 -9.25 -6.76
C ILE A 56 3.67 -10.02 -5.75
N ALA A 57 3.51 -11.33 -5.99
CA ALA A 57 2.78 -12.19 -5.09
C ALA A 57 3.58 -12.33 -3.79
N GLU A 58 3.22 -11.54 -2.79
CA GLU A 58 3.69 -11.70 -1.41
C GLU A 58 2.95 -12.88 -0.76
N GLN A 59 3.66 -13.67 0.03
CA GLN A 59 3.11 -14.77 0.80
C GLN A 59 3.12 -14.40 2.28
N THR A 60 1.99 -14.61 2.95
CA THR A 60 1.85 -14.33 4.38
C THR A 60 1.43 -15.60 5.10
N TRP A 61 2.14 -15.94 6.17
CA TRP A 61 1.84 -17.12 7.00
C TRP A 61 1.74 -16.74 8.47
N GLN A 62 0.79 -17.35 9.19
CA GLN A 62 0.68 -17.23 10.64
C GLN A 62 1.48 -18.34 11.33
N LEU A 63 2.26 -17.98 12.34
CA LEU A 63 3.17 -18.85 13.09
C LEU A 63 2.86 -18.75 14.59
N GLY A 64 1.65 -19.10 15.01
CA GLY A 64 1.22 -18.85 16.39
C GLY A 64 1.03 -17.35 16.61
N ASP A 65 1.83 -16.77 17.52
CA ASP A 65 1.78 -15.35 17.86
C ASP A 65 2.64 -14.47 16.94
N TYR A 66 3.06 -15.00 15.78
CA TYR A 66 3.87 -14.30 14.78
C TYR A 66 3.24 -14.37 13.39
N VAL A 67 3.60 -13.41 12.54
CA VAL A 67 3.31 -13.41 11.10
C VAL A 67 4.63 -13.34 10.34
N ALA A 68 4.78 -14.20 9.33
CA ALA A 68 5.89 -14.12 8.39
C ALA A 68 5.39 -13.63 7.05
N HIS A 69 6.15 -12.70 6.47
CA HIS A 69 5.97 -12.21 5.12
C HIS A 69 7.15 -12.71 4.28
N ALA A 70 6.85 -13.34 3.15
CA ALA A 70 7.86 -13.82 2.23
C ALA A 70 7.56 -13.31 0.82
N ASN A 71 8.58 -12.84 0.13
CA ASN A 71 8.50 -12.50 -1.28
C ASN A 71 9.71 -13.06 -2.02
N ALA A 72 9.58 -13.20 -3.34
CA ALA A 72 10.71 -13.50 -4.21
C ALA A 72 10.56 -12.71 -5.51
N VAL A 73 11.54 -11.88 -5.87
CA VAL A 73 11.44 -10.95 -6.99
C VAL A 73 12.78 -10.89 -7.73
N ARG A 74 12.77 -10.62 -9.04
CA ARG A 74 14.02 -10.37 -9.76
C ARG A 74 14.72 -9.12 -9.20
N THR A 75 16.04 -9.17 -9.13
CA THR A 75 16.84 -8.09 -8.54
C THR A 75 16.86 -6.82 -9.41
N ASP A 76 16.61 -6.92 -10.71
CA ASP A 76 16.52 -5.74 -11.58
C ASP A 76 15.26 -4.89 -11.35
N PHE A 77 14.21 -5.47 -10.76
CA PHE A 77 13.02 -4.73 -10.32
C PHE A 77 13.27 -3.91 -9.05
N LEU A 78 14.39 -4.11 -8.35
CA LEU A 78 14.75 -3.27 -7.21
C LEU A 78 15.07 -1.86 -7.68
N ALA A 79 14.61 -0.87 -6.89
CA ALA A 79 15.10 0.49 -7.04
C ALA A 79 16.62 0.51 -6.80
N GLN A 80 17.35 1.36 -7.53
CA GLN A 80 18.81 1.45 -7.44
C GLN A 80 19.28 1.66 -6.00
N GLU A 81 18.63 2.57 -5.27
CA GLU A 81 18.94 2.88 -3.87
C GLU A 81 18.77 1.66 -2.95
N VAL A 82 17.76 0.82 -3.18
CA VAL A 82 17.53 -0.41 -2.39
C VAL A 82 18.60 -1.44 -2.69
N ALA A 83 18.94 -1.62 -3.96
CA ALA A 83 20.00 -2.52 -4.39
C ALA A 83 21.36 -2.11 -3.77
N ASP A 84 21.68 -0.82 -3.79
CA ASP A 84 22.90 -0.29 -3.20
C ASP A 84 22.89 -0.43 -1.66
N LYS A 85 21.75 -0.16 -0.99
CA LYS A 85 21.59 -0.28 0.48
C LYS A 85 21.85 -1.70 0.97
N PHE A 86 21.45 -2.71 0.20
CA PHE A 86 21.59 -4.12 0.56
C PHE A 86 22.75 -4.83 -0.16
N GLU A 87 23.58 -4.09 -0.91
CA GLU A 87 24.71 -4.63 -1.69
C GLU A 87 24.27 -5.74 -2.68
N ILE A 88 23.09 -5.58 -3.28
CA ILE A 88 22.52 -6.53 -4.23
C ILE A 88 22.80 -6.06 -5.65
N GLU A 89 23.44 -6.92 -6.43
CA GLU A 89 23.61 -6.67 -7.86
C GLU A 89 22.26 -6.80 -8.59
N ARG A 90 21.88 -5.75 -9.33
CA ARG A 90 20.67 -5.75 -10.17
C ARG A 90 20.92 -6.56 -11.44
N SER A 91 20.17 -7.65 -11.61
CA SER A 91 20.21 -8.53 -12.77
C SER A 91 18.84 -9.17 -13.03
N ASN A 92 18.52 -9.38 -14.31
CA ASN A 92 17.34 -10.14 -14.72
C ASN A 92 17.49 -11.66 -14.49
N GLU A 93 18.73 -12.14 -14.31
CA GLU A 93 19.07 -13.55 -14.08
C GLU A 93 19.22 -13.87 -12.58
N LYS A 94 18.95 -12.91 -11.70
CA LYS A 94 19.00 -13.10 -10.24
C LYS A 94 17.66 -12.75 -9.60
N ALA A 95 17.24 -13.58 -8.66
CA ALA A 95 16.12 -13.28 -7.77
C ALA A 95 16.60 -13.04 -6.34
N LEU A 96 15.95 -12.10 -5.68
CA LEU A 96 16.01 -11.86 -4.24
C LEU A 96 14.80 -12.54 -3.59
N VAL A 97 15.04 -13.41 -2.63
CA VAL A 97 14.03 -13.86 -1.66
C VAL A 97 14.18 -13.02 -0.39
N THR A 98 13.07 -12.45 0.08
CA THR A 98 13.00 -11.72 1.35
C THR A 98 12.06 -12.44 2.28
N VAL A 99 12.44 -12.53 3.55
CA VAL A 99 11.56 -12.98 4.63
C VAL A 99 11.65 -11.98 5.77
N SER A 100 10.51 -11.50 6.26
CA SER A 100 10.41 -10.77 7.53
C SER A 100 9.45 -11.52 8.46
N VAL A 101 9.73 -11.43 9.76
CA VAL A 101 8.91 -12.03 10.80
C VAL A 101 8.60 -10.96 11.84
N GLN A 102 7.34 -10.88 12.24
CA GLN A 102 6.85 -9.86 13.15
C GLN A 102 5.84 -10.46 14.13
N LYS A 103 5.68 -9.86 15.31
CA LYS A 103 4.67 -10.30 16.28
C LYS A 103 3.25 -10.02 15.79
N ALA A 104 2.32 -10.90 16.10
CA ALA A 104 0.91 -10.81 15.73
C ALA A 104 0.05 -10.24 16.87
N ASP A 105 0.59 -9.31 17.66
CA ASP A 105 -0.05 -8.75 18.86
C ASP A 105 -1.02 -7.59 18.56
N GLY A 106 -1.14 -7.21 17.29
CA GLY A 106 -1.98 -6.08 16.85
C GLY A 106 -1.41 -4.72 17.22
N SER A 107 -0.14 -4.64 17.65
CA SER A 107 0.55 -3.38 17.90
C SER A 107 0.88 -2.68 16.57
N THR A 108 0.94 -1.35 16.62
CA THR A 108 1.35 -0.51 15.49
C THR A 108 2.34 0.54 16.01
N PRO A 109 3.60 0.56 15.53
CA PRO A 109 4.19 -0.36 14.54
C PRO A 109 4.27 -1.81 15.07
N THR A 110 4.29 -2.78 14.16
CA THR A 110 4.39 -4.20 14.51
C THR A 110 5.83 -4.55 14.88
N ASP A 111 6.04 -5.24 16.00
CA ASP A 111 7.38 -5.58 16.49
C ASP A 111 8.08 -6.62 15.59
N PRO A 112 9.21 -6.27 14.94
CA PRO A 112 9.97 -7.22 14.13
C PRO A 112 10.77 -8.18 15.01
N VAL A 113 10.95 -9.41 14.51
CA VAL A 113 11.57 -10.53 15.22
C VAL A 113 12.73 -11.06 14.39
N GLU A 114 13.90 -11.18 15.01
CA GLU A 114 15.06 -11.82 14.39
C GLU A 114 14.92 -13.34 14.46
N ALA A 115 14.30 -13.90 13.42
CA ALA A 115 14.02 -15.32 13.32
C ALA A 115 15.21 -16.12 12.75
N GLU A 116 15.26 -17.41 13.06
CA GLU A 116 16.08 -18.35 12.29
C GLU A 116 15.33 -18.73 11.01
N VAL A 117 15.80 -18.24 9.87
CA VAL A 117 15.21 -18.50 8.55
C VAL A 117 16.15 -19.35 7.71
N ARG A 118 15.68 -20.53 7.32
CA ARG A 118 16.34 -21.40 6.33
C ARG A 118 15.45 -21.52 5.10
N VAL A 119 16.04 -21.30 3.93
CA VAL A 119 15.34 -21.40 2.64
C VAL A 119 16.06 -22.42 1.79
N THR A 120 15.29 -23.35 1.23
CA THR A 120 15.77 -24.24 0.17
C THR A 120 14.91 -24.09 -1.07
N VAL A 121 15.49 -24.34 -2.24
CA VAL A 121 14.77 -24.27 -3.51
C VAL A 121 14.87 -25.60 -4.25
N THR A 122 13.81 -25.95 -4.95
CA THR A 122 13.76 -27.10 -5.85
C THR A 122 13.32 -26.62 -7.22
N ARG A 123 14.09 -26.95 -8.24
CA ARG A 123 13.78 -26.69 -9.65
C ARG A 123 13.08 -27.91 -10.23
N SER A 124 12.17 -27.73 -11.18
CA SER A 124 11.42 -28.88 -11.75
C SER A 124 12.31 -29.94 -12.41
N GLU A 125 13.51 -29.59 -12.85
CA GLU A 125 14.47 -30.53 -13.45
C GLU A 125 15.38 -31.22 -12.42
N GLU A 126 15.34 -30.80 -11.15
CA GLU A 126 16.26 -31.23 -10.10
C GLU A 126 15.52 -31.98 -8.98
N GLU A 127 15.96 -33.19 -8.65
CA GLU A 127 15.40 -33.95 -7.52
C GLU A 127 15.92 -33.46 -6.16
N THR A 128 17.01 -32.69 -6.14
CA THR A 128 17.67 -32.24 -4.92
C THR A 128 17.35 -30.78 -4.63
N ALA A 129 17.04 -30.48 -3.36
CA ALA A 129 16.88 -29.10 -2.92
C ALA A 129 18.23 -28.41 -2.70
N GLU A 130 18.40 -27.22 -3.27
CA GLU A 130 19.55 -26.35 -3.05
C GLU A 130 19.30 -25.44 -1.84
N ASN A 131 20.31 -25.21 -1.00
CA ASN A 131 20.21 -24.23 0.08
C ASN A 131 20.47 -22.83 -0.45
N VAL A 132 19.61 -21.88 -0.09
CA VAL A 132 19.84 -20.46 -0.35
C VAL A 132 20.60 -19.86 0.84
N GLU A 133 21.70 -19.16 0.56
CA GLU A 133 22.43 -18.45 1.59
C GLU A 133 21.62 -17.22 2.05
N MET A 134 21.08 -17.30 3.28
CA MET A 134 20.29 -16.24 3.88
C MET A 134 21.18 -15.33 4.74
N ARG A 135 21.09 -14.02 4.50
CA ARG A 135 21.77 -12.97 5.27
C ARG A 135 20.74 -12.13 6.01
N THR A 136 20.95 -11.90 7.29
CA THR A 136 20.10 -11.01 8.09
C THR A 136 20.60 -9.58 7.97
N HIS A 137 19.72 -8.66 7.58
CA HIS A 137 19.96 -7.23 7.53
C HIS A 137 19.00 -6.53 8.49
N ARG A 138 19.54 -5.61 9.29
CA ARG A 138 18.76 -4.70 10.13
C ARG A 138 18.66 -3.36 9.42
N ALA A 139 17.45 -2.92 9.13
CA ALA A 139 17.18 -1.65 8.48
C ALA A 139 16.31 -0.82 9.41
N ASP A 140 16.89 0.20 10.02
CA ASP A 140 16.21 1.05 11.00
C ASP A 140 15.69 0.23 12.18
N GLU A 141 14.38 0.05 12.29
CA GLU A 141 13.75 -0.78 13.32
C GLU A 141 13.36 -2.17 12.81
N ASP A 142 13.46 -2.45 11.51
CA ASP A 142 13.04 -3.71 10.86
C ASP A 142 14.18 -4.73 10.69
N VAL A 143 13.79 -6.01 10.63
CA VAL A 143 14.70 -7.14 10.38
C VAL A 143 14.28 -7.89 9.12
N TYR A 144 15.19 -8.01 8.17
CA TYR A 144 14.98 -8.73 6.91
C TYR A 144 15.99 -9.86 6.75
N HIS A 145 15.51 -11.02 6.34
CA HIS A 145 16.35 -12.14 5.92
C HIS A 145 16.33 -12.20 4.38
N LEU A 146 17.49 -11.97 3.78
CA LEU A 146 17.66 -11.81 2.35
C LEU A 146 18.48 -12.98 1.79
N GLY A 147 18.03 -13.57 0.70
CA GLY A 147 18.80 -14.55 -0.06
C GLY A 147 18.79 -14.21 -1.54
N VAL A 148 19.92 -14.41 -2.22
CA VAL A 148 20.02 -14.20 -3.66
C VAL A 148 20.32 -15.52 -4.34
N LEU A 149 19.58 -15.81 -5.42
CA LEU A 149 19.76 -17.01 -6.21
C LEU A 149 19.67 -16.69 -7.71
N SER A 150 20.31 -17.52 -8.52
CA SER A 150 20.18 -17.44 -9.97
C SER A 150 18.84 -18.01 -10.44
N VAL A 151 18.25 -17.38 -11.45
CA VAL A 151 16.98 -17.77 -12.06
C VAL A 151 17.10 -17.82 -13.58
N ARG A 152 16.28 -18.66 -14.22
CA ARG A 152 16.21 -18.80 -15.68
C ARG A 152 14.82 -18.43 -16.19
N ASN A 153 14.75 -18.04 -17.46
CA ASN A 153 13.49 -17.65 -18.09
C ASN A 153 12.46 -18.77 -18.07
N GLY A 154 11.28 -18.50 -17.51
CA GLY A 154 10.16 -19.42 -17.47
C GLY A 154 10.36 -20.65 -16.59
N GLU A 155 11.45 -20.71 -15.82
CA GLU A 155 11.73 -21.83 -14.93
C GLU A 155 10.88 -21.70 -13.64
N PRO A 156 10.03 -22.69 -13.32
CA PRO A 156 9.37 -22.77 -12.02
C PRO A 156 10.37 -23.14 -10.92
N ILE A 157 10.36 -22.36 -9.84
CA ILE A 157 11.15 -22.62 -8.65
C ILE A 157 10.19 -22.80 -7.47
N THR A 158 10.28 -23.96 -6.81
CA THR A 158 9.59 -24.18 -5.54
C THR A 158 10.49 -23.72 -4.40
N PHE A 159 10.06 -22.70 -3.69
CA PHE A 159 10.72 -22.23 -2.47
C PHE A 159 10.15 -22.98 -1.26
N ASN A 160 11.03 -23.45 -0.39
CA ASN A 160 10.70 -24.12 0.86
C ASN A 160 11.32 -23.34 2.02
N PHE A 161 10.49 -22.90 2.95
CA PHE A 161 10.87 -22.09 4.09
C PHE A 161 10.81 -22.92 5.36
N ALA A 162 11.80 -22.75 6.21
CA ALA A 162 11.86 -23.25 7.56
C ALA A 162 12.12 -22.06 8.49
N ILE A 163 11.10 -21.66 9.24
CA ILE A 163 11.13 -20.43 10.06
C ILE A 163 10.95 -20.81 11.52
N THR A 164 11.90 -20.43 12.36
CA THR A 164 11.80 -20.51 13.83
C THR A 164 11.81 -19.08 14.37
N PRO A 165 10.67 -18.55 14.86
CA PRO A 165 10.57 -17.14 15.29
C PRO A 165 11.56 -16.76 16.40
N GLU A 166 11.60 -17.51 17.50
CA GLU A 166 12.57 -17.31 18.58
C GLU A 166 13.32 -18.62 18.94
N PRO A 167 14.55 -18.53 19.50
CA PRO A 167 15.28 -19.72 19.94
C PRO A 167 14.48 -20.57 20.95
N GLY A 168 14.16 -21.81 20.57
CA GLY A 168 13.36 -22.73 21.38
C GLY A 168 11.91 -22.87 20.92
N ASP A 169 11.45 -22.00 20.02
CA ASP A 169 10.14 -22.14 19.39
C ASP A 169 10.09 -23.33 18.41
N LYS A 170 8.86 -23.70 18.04
CA LYS A 170 8.61 -24.65 16.96
C LYS A 170 9.05 -24.05 15.63
N THR A 171 9.75 -24.85 14.81
CA THR A 171 9.99 -24.51 13.39
C THR A 171 8.73 -24.76 12.56
N TYR A 172 8.31 -23.74 11.81
CA TYR A 172 7.22 -23.82 10.83
C TYR A 172 7.79 -24.03 9.44
N ARG A 173 7.04 -24.76 8.59
CA ARG A 173 7.45 -25.09 7.24
C ARG A 173 6.39 -24.70 6.24
N PHE A 174 6.80 -23.97 5.21
CA PHE A 174 5.92 -23.48 4.16
C PHE A 174 6.61 -23.66 2.81
N GLY A 175 5.83 -23.68 1.74
CA GLY A 175 6.39 -23.65 0.41
C GLY A 175 5.44 -23.04 -0.60
N PHE A 176 6.00 -22.40 -1.61
CA PHE A 176 5.27 -21.89 -2.74
C PHE A 176 6.12 -21.98 -4.01
N GLU A 177 5.45 -22.09 -5.14
CA GLU A 177 6.07 -22.09 -6.46
C GLU A 177 6.02 -20.69 -7.07
N ARG A 178 7.09 -20.31 -7.78
CA ARG A 178 7.14 -19.06 -8.52
C ARG A 178 7.86 -19.20 -9.84
N TYR A 179 7.33 -18.51 -10.84
CA TYR A 179 7.95 -18.36 -12.15
C TYR A 179 8.71 -17.03 -12.21
N PHE A 180 9.88 -17.07 -12.83
CA PHE A 180 10.65 -15.89 -13.19
C PHE A 180 10.74 -15.79 -14.71
N PHE A 181 10.31 -14.67 -15.26
CA PHE A 181 10.50 -14.36 -16.69
C PHE A 181 11.64 -13.37 -16.78
N THR A 182 12.62 -13.57 -17.68
CA THR A 182 13.83 -12.74 -17.79
C THR A 182 13.86 -11.83 -19.01
N ASP A 183 12.86 -11.97 -19.89
CA ASP A 183 12.70 -11.25 -21.15
C ASP A 183 12.03 -9.87 -20.99
#